data_AF-A0A2R6QAD8-F1
#
_entry.id   AF-A0A2R6QAD8-F1
#
_cell.length_a   1.000
_cell.length_b   1.000
_cell.length_c   1.000
_cell.angle_alpha   90.00
_cell.angle_beta   90.00
_cell.angle_gamma   90.00
#
_symmetry.space_group_name_H-M   'P 1'
#
loop_
_entity.id
_entity.type
_entity.pdbx_description
1 polymer ?
#
loop_
_entity_poly.entity_id
_entity_poly.type
_entity_poly.pdbx_seq_one_letter_code
_entity_poly.pdbx_strand_id
1 'polypeptide(L)'
;MYTTIPQFPTNPRQFLSLDAPMEDSNSPISDALITTLCNSIQALGRGFDVTSDIRLLYCKGAPGSRLVRIDEENTEDFVVSDGAVVPNVSVDIGYSTGKRTTEAIPVCSFHEMAKRFNEKSGISGRIPLGSFNAMFNFTGSWQLDAAVTKSLVMIGHVIPLYEVKLVKSNLLLNEEVKRAVPYSWDPASLASFIETCGTHIVTSATIGGRDVVYIRQHQSSPLSVTDIENYVKDIGDQRFSDLTNQSTAPLKYKDKDVTVIFRRRGGDDLEQSHGKWAETVQTAPDVINMTFTPIVSLLEGVPGIKYLARAIDLYLEYKPPIEDLQYFLDFQIARAWAPEQSNIQRKEPVCPSLQFSLMGPKLYISPDQVAVGRKPVTGLRISLEGIKQNRLTIHLQHLVSLPKILQPHWDTHVAIGAPKWQGPEEQDSRWFEPIKWKNFSHVSSAPIEHTVGDLSGVHIVTGAQLGVWDFGAKSVLHLKLLFSKVPGCTIRRSVWDHSPSNAPTTDEKRGDSSSQTSKLAKIVDMTEMSKGPQDVPGHWLVTGAKLGVDKGKIVLRVKYSLLNY
;
A
#
# COMPACT_ATOMS: atom_id res chain seq x y z
N MET A 1 -23.96 -13.95 -51.37
CA MET A 1 -24.15 -15.20 -50.61
C MET A 1 -24.82 -14.82 -49.29
N TYR A 2 -26.07 -15.22 -49.16
CA TYR A 2 -26.88 -15.06 -47.96
C TYR A 2 -26.32 -15.94 -46.84
N THR A 3 -26.21 -15.43 -45.61
CA THR A 3 -26.26 -16.29 -44.44
C THR A 3 -27.12 -15.64 -43.36
N THR A 4 -28.22 -16.32 -43.11
CA THR A 4 -29.37 -15.93 -42.32
C THR A 4 -29.15 -16.34 -40.86
N ILE A 5 -29.57 -15.47 -39.94
CA ILE A 5 -29.65 -15.72 -38.50
C ILE A 5 -30.78 -16.74 -38.22
N PRO A 6 -30.58 -17.81 -37.42
CA PRO A 6 -31.69 -18.61 -36.91
C PRO A 6 -32.20 -18.06 -35.58
N GLN A 7 -33.50 -17.74 -35.56
CA GLN A 7 -34.32 -17.52 -34.38
C GLN A 7 -34.65 -18.86 -33.71
N PHE A 8 -34.58 -18.93 -32.38
CA PHE A 8 -35.14 -20.04 -31.60
C PHE A 8 -36.63 -19.79 -31.31
N PRO A 9 -37.50 -20.80 -31.44
CA PRO A 9 -38.92 -20.65 -31.17
C PRO A 9 -39.27 -20.85 -29.69
N THR A 10 -40.21 -20.04 -29.24
CA THR A 10 -40.95 -20.12 -27.97
C THR A 10 -42.24 -20.92 -28.16
N ASN A 11 -42.55 -21.89 -27.28
CA ASN A 11 -43.88 -22.11 -26.65
C ASN A 11 -43.96 -23.38 -25.77
N PRO A 12 -44.98 -23.50 -24.88
CA PRO A 12 -44.88 -24.15 -23.56
C PRO A 12 -45.91 -25.28 -23.30
N ARG A 13 -45.88 -25.84 -22.07
CA ARG A 13 -46.86 -26.73 -21.39
C ARG A 13 -46.85 -28.21 -21.88
N GLN A 14 -47.04 -29.28 -21.09
CA GLN A 14 -47.61 -29.50 -19.75
C GLN A 14 -47.35 -30.98 -19.30
N PHE A 15 -47.34 -31.21 -17.97
CA PHE A 15 -47.63 -32.44 -17.18
C PHE A 15 -47.01 -33.82 -17.50
N LEU A 16 -46.41 -34.44 -16.48
CA LEU A 16 -46.87 -35.72 -15.91
C LEU A 16 -46.26 -35.95 -14.51
N SER A 17 -47.13 -36.21 -13.55
CA SER A 17 -46.87 -36.67 -12.19
C SER A 17 -46.56 -38.17 -12.21
N LEU A 18 -45.51 -38.59 -11.51
CA LEU A 18 -45.27 -39.99 -11.12
C LEU A 18 -44.61 -39.98 -9.74
N ASP A 19 -45.32 -40.58 -8.79
CA ASP A 19 -44.90 -40.79 -7.40
C ASP A 19 -43.57 -41.53 -7.33
N ALA A 20 -42.63 -40.98 -6.54
CA ALA A 20 -41.43 -41.69 -6.09
C ALA A 20 -41.49 -41.77 -4.55
N PRO A 21 -41.08 -42.92 -3.95
CA PRO A 21 -41.30 -43.22 -2.55
C PRO A 21 -40.45 -42.31 -1.64
N MET A 22 -40.97 -42.04 -0.44
CA MET A 22 -40.23 -41.36 0.62
C MET A 22 -38.97 -42.13 0.95
N GLU A 23 -37.81 -41.60 0.55
CA GLU A 23 -36.51 -42.01 1.07
C GLU A 23 -36.23 -41.32 2.40
N ASP A 24 -35.69 -42.14 3.31
CA ASP A 24 -35.38 -41.85 4.69
C ASP A 24 -34.57 -40.56 4.89
N SER A 25 -34.94 -39.85 5.95
CA SER A 25 -34.30 -38.65 6.49
C SER A 25 -32.94 -38.97 7.14
N ASN A 26 -31.93 -39.34 6.36
CA ASN A 26 -30.54 -39.21 6.76
C ASN A 26 -30.01 -37.89 6.20
N SER A 27 -29.87 -36.87 7.05
CA SER A 27 -29.23 -35.62 6.67
C SER A 27 -27.79 -35.93 6.22
N PRO A 28 -27.42 -35.69 4.95
CA PRO A 28 -26.03 -35.80 4.57
C PRO A 28 -25.28 -34.70 5.34
N ILE A 29 -24.30 -35.09 6.16
CA ILE A 29 -23.24 -34.17 6.57
C ILE A 29 -22.83 -33.40 5.33
N SER A 30 -22.74 -32.08 5.41
CA SER A 30 -22.34 -31.35 4.22
C SER A 30 -20.92 -31.74 3.85
N ASP A 31 -20.75 -32.35 2.68
CA ASP A 31 -19.46 -32.59 2.04
C ASP A 31 -18.57 -31.34 2.09
N ALA A 32 -19.16 -30.15 2.15
CA ALA A 32 -18.44 -28.89 2.31
C ALA A 32 -17.70 -28.78 3.65
N LEU A 33 -18.27 -29.24 4.78
CA LEU A 33 -17.59 -29.19 6.09
C LEU A 33 -16.35 -30.07 6.08
N ILE A 34 -16.48 -31.32 5.62
CA ILE A 34 -15.36 -32.26 5.51
C ILE A 34 -14.30 -31.71 4.55
N THR A 35 -14.71 -31.17 3.41
CA THR A 35 -13.81 -30.55 2.43
C THR A 35 -13.05 -29.36 3.04
N THR A 36 -13.74 -28.43 3.72
CA THR A 36 -13.12 -27.27 4.35
C THR A 36 -12.17 -27.68 5.49
N LEU A 37 -12.52 -28.70 6.27
CA LEU A 37 -11.63 -29.29 7.29
C LEU A 37 -10.36 -29.89 6.67
N CYS A 38 -10.50 -30.74 5.65
CA CYS A 38 -9.37 -31.35 4.94
C CYS A 38 -8.43 -30.28 4.39
N ASN A 39 -8.98 -29.27 3.71
CA ASN A 39 -8.20 -28.16 3.15
C ASN A 39 -7.50 -27.33 4.24
N SER A 40 -8.14 -27.15 5.40
CA SER A 40 -7.56 -26.45 6.54
C SER A 40 -6.41 -27.23 7.18
N ILE A 41 -6.56 -28.55 7.33
CA ILE A 41 -5.51 -29.46 7.83
C ILE A 41 -4.31 -29.48 6.87
N GLN A 42 -4.56 -29.49 5.55
CA GLN A 42 -3.50 -29.38 4.53
C GLN A 42 -2.83 -28.01 4.50
N ALA A 43 -3.47 -26.97 5.03
CA ALA A 43 -2.90 -25.62 5.13
C ALA A 43 -1.91 -25.47 6.29
N LEU A 44 -2.08 -26.25 7.37
CA LEU A 44 -1.19 -26.18 8.53
C LEU A 44 0.25 -26.50 8.13
N GLY A 45 1.18 -25.67 8.60
CA GLY A 45 2.61 -25.79 8.30
C GLY A 45 3.03 -25.24 6.94
N ARG A 46 2.10 -24.72 6.12
CA ARG A 46 2.43 -24.03 4.87
C ARG A 46 2.82 -22.58 5.12
N GLY A 47 3.58 -22.05 4.16
CA GLY A 47 3.90 -20.62 4.10
C GLY A 47 2.66 -19.77 3.87
N PHE A 48 2.69 -18.54 4.36
CA PHE A 48 1.60 -17.58 4.22
C PHE A 48 2.14 -16.16 4.14
N ASP A 49 1.54 -15.36 3.26
CA ASP A 49 1.79 -13.93 3.20
C ASP A 49 0.71 -13.19 4.00
N VAL A 50 1.05 -12.76 5.21
CA VAL A 50 0.11 -12.10 6.12
C VAL A 50 -0.29 -10.68 5.67
N THR A 51 0.23 -10.19 4.54
CA THR A 51 -0.32 -8.99 3.86
C THR A 51 -1.60 -9.30 3.08
N SER A 52 -1.94 -10.57 2.90
CA SER A 52 -3.18 -11.07 2.28
C SER A 52 -4.29 -11.35 3.32
N ASP A 53 -5.53 -11.48 2.84
CA ASP A 53 -6.66 -11.95 3.66
C ASP A 53 -6.47 -13.44 4.05
N ILE A 54 -7.16 -13.92 5.09
CA ILE A 54 -7.05 -15.29 5.64
C ILE A 54 -7.70 -16.39 4.77
N ARG A 55 -7.77 -16.23 3.45
CA ARG A 55 -8.30 -17.28 2.55
C ARG A 55 -7.23 -18.35 2.32
N LEU A 56 -7.65 -19.61 2.32
CA LEU A 56 -6.77 -20.75 2.05
C LEU A 56 -6.04 -20.65 0.70
N LEU A 57 -6.64 -19.96 -0.28
CA LEU A 57 -6.03 -19.71 -1.59
C LEU A 57 -4.71 -18.91 -1.51
N TYR A 58 -4.46 -18.19 -0.42
CA TYR A 58 -3.23 -17.42 -0.21
C TYR A 58 -2.13 -18.22 0.50
N CYS A 59 -2.41 -19.46 0.90
CA CYS A 59 -1.37 -20.35 1.40
C CYS A 59 -0.38 -20.65 0.27
N LYS A 60 0.91 -20.63 0.58
CA LYS A 60 2.00 -20.81 -0.36
C LYS A 60 2.24 -22.29 -0.69
N GLY A 61 2.78 -22.53 -1.88
CA GLY A 61 2.99 -23.87 -2.43
C GLY A 61 1.68 -24.61 -2.76
N ALA A 62 1.78 -25.87 -3.17
CA ALA A 62 0.62 -26.73 -3.41
C ALA A 62 -0.02 -27.19 -2.08
N PRO A 63 -1.30 -27.63 -2.08
CA PRO A 63 -1.86 -28.32 -0.91
C PRO A 63 -0.95 -29.47 -0.46
N GLY A 64 -0.62 -29.51 0.84
CA GLY A 64 0.32 -30.48 1.41
C GLY A 64 1.81 -30.14 1.30
N SER A 65 2.23 -29.10 0.55
CA SER A 65 3.65 -28.70 0.48
C SER A 65 4.05 -27.85 1.70
N ARG A 66 4.25 -28.52 2.84
CA ARG A 66 4.54 -27.90 4.14
C ARG A 66 5.98 -27.40 4.19
N LEU A 67 6.18 -26.23 4.82
CA LEU A 67 7.51 -25.69 5.09
C LEU A 67 8.11 -26.30 6.36
N VAL A 68 7.27 -26.78 7.26
CA VAL A 68 7.65 -27.47 8.50
C VAL A 68 7.41 -28.97 8.38
N ARG A 69 8.18 -29.74 9.15
CA ARG A 69 8.02 -31.20 9.27
C ARG A 69 6.81 -31.51 10.13
N ILE A 70 5.95 -32.37 9.61
CA ILE A 70 4.81 -32.98 10.29
C ILE A 70 4.93 -34.48 10.12
N ASP A 71 4.59 -35.23 11.16
CA ASP A 71 4.59 -36.69 11.12
C ASP A 71 3.44 -37.21 10.24
N GLU A 72 3.74 -37.66 9.04
CA GLU A 72 2.76 -38.24 8.11
C GLU A 72 2.63 -39.77 8.28
N GLU A 73 3.48 -40.41 9.09
CA GLU A 73 3.45 -41.87 9.29
C GLU A 73 2.46 -42.24 10.40
N ASN A 74 2.43 -41.45 11.47
CA ASN A 74 1.52 -41.64 12.60
C ASN A 74 0.27 -40.78 12.41
N THR A 75 -0.80 -41.42 11.96
CA THR A 75 -2.08 -40.75 11.69
C THR A 75 -3.25 -41.40 12.40
N GLU A 76 -4.24 -40.60 12.75
CA GLU A 76 -5.50 -41.01 13.36
C GLU A 76 -6.69 -40.44 12.59
N ASP A 77 -7.84 -41.09 12.74
CA ASP A 77 -9.09 -40.65 12.13
C ASP A 77 -9.76 -39.60 13.02
N PHE A 78 -9.97 -38.41 12.45
CA PHE A 78 -10.66 -37.32 13.15
C PHE A 78 -12.17 -37.43 12.97
N VAL A 79 -12.86 -37.78 14.06
CA VAL A 79 -14.33 -37.86 14.08
C VAL A 79 -14.94 -36.48 14.31
N VAL A 80 -15.72 -36.04 13.33
CA VAL A 80 -16.53 -34.82 13.35
C VAL A 80 -17.87 -35.13 14.04
N SER A 81 -18.45 -34.14 14.72
CA SER A 81 -19.83 -34.22 15.23
C SER A 81 -20.75 -34.78 14.15
N ASP A 82 -21.61 -35.73 14.52
CA ASP A 82 -22.55 -36.47 13.66
C ASP A 82 -21.94 -37.69 12.90
N GLY A 83 -20.73 -38.12 13.26
CA GLY A 83 -20.18 -39.43 12.87
C GLY A 83 -19.38 -39.46 11.57
N ALA A 84 -19.23 -38.30 10.91
CA ALA A 84 -18.33 -38.16 9.76
C ALA A 84 -16.86 -38.23 10.19
N VAL A 85 -15.98 -38.71 9.32
CA VAL A 85 -14.56 -38.92 9.62
C VAL A 85 -13.69 -38.22 8.60
N VAL A 86 -12.71 -37.45 9.07
CA VAL A 86 -11.57 -36.99 8.28
C VAL A 86 -10.43 -37.99 8.52
N PRO A 87 -10.09 -38.85 7.54
CA PRO A 87 -9.13 -39.91 7.77
C PRO A 87 -7.69 -39.42 7.72
N ASN A 88 -6.78 -40.20 8.29
CA ASN A 88 -5.33 -40.02 8.19
C ASN A 88 -4.82 -38.63 8.62
N VAL A 89 -5.34 -38.10 9.72
CA VAL A 89 -4.86 -36.83 10.30
C VAL A 89 -3.64 -37.11 11.17
N SER A 90 -2.53 -36.42 10.89
CA SER A 90 -1.30 -36.52 11.70
C SER A 90 -1.57 -36.25 13.18
N VAL A 91 -0.94 -37.04 14.06
CA VAL A 91 -0.95 -36.84 15.52
C VAL A 91 -0.41 -35.47 15.97
N ASP A 92 0.33 -34.79 15.10
CA ASP A 92 0.83 -33.43 15.34
C ASP A 92 -0.24 -32.34 15.18
N ILE A 93 -1.44 -32.72 14.73
CA ILE A 93 -2.56 -31.82 14.47
C ILE A 93 -3.65 -32.07 15.50
N GLY A 94 -3.85 -31.08 16.35
CA GLY A 94 -4.91 -31.06 17.35
C GLY A 94 -6.14 -30.37 16.80
N TYR A 95 -7.30 -30.72 17.34
CA TYR A 95 -8.54 -30.04 17.04
C TYR A 95 -9.30 -29.68 18.30
N SER A 96 -10.18 -28.69 18.19
CA SER A 96 -11.12 -28.31 19.24
C SER A 96 -12.39 -27.75 18.62
N THR A 97 -13.52 -27.92 19.31
CA THR A 97 -14.78 -27.29 18.91
C THR A 97 -14.92 -25.91 19.54
N GLY A 98 -15.53 -25.00 18.79
CA GLY A 98 -15.77 -23.63 19.23
C GLY A 98 -17.16 -23.42 19.83
N LYS A 99 -17.34 -22.30 20.53
CA LYS A 99 -18.68 -21.83 20.97
C LYS A 99 -19.04 -20.57 20.20
N ARG A 100 -20.32 -20.40 19.90
CA ARG A 100 -20.85 -19.16 19.33
C ARG A 100 -20.56 -18.00 20.26
N THR A 101 -19.99 -16.92 19.72
CA THR A 101 -19.64 -15.72 20.48
C THR A 101 -20.08 -14.48 19.75
N THR A 102 -20.47 -13.47 20.51
CA THR A 102 -20.62 -12.10 20.01
C THR A 102 -19.29 -11.39 20.20
N GLU A 103 -18.71 -10.90 19.12
CA GLU A 103 -17.51 -10.07 19.15
C GLU A 103 -17.92 -8.61 18.99
N ALA A 104 -17.56 -7.78 19.97
CA ALA A 104 -17.74 -6.35 19.92
C ALA A 104 -16.44 -5.67 20.34
N ILE A 105 -15.89 -4.83 19.47
CA ILE A 105 -14.78 -3.94 19.81
C ILE A 105 -15.35 -2.53 19.87
N PRO A 106 -15.25 -1.86 21.04
CA PRO A 106 -15.70 -0.48 21.18
C PRO A 106 -14.87 0.46 20.30
N VAL A 107 -15.32 1.71 20.18
CA VAL A 107 -14.64 2.74 19.40
C VAL A 107 -13.19 2.84 19.82
N CYS A 108 -12.28 2.58 18.90
CA CYS A 108 -10.84 2.71 19.16
C CYS A 108 -10.10 3.26 17.95
N SER A 109 -8.82 3.60 18.16
CA SER A 109 -7.96 4.09 17.09
C SER A 109 -7.63 3.00 16.06
N PHE A 110 -7.16 3.42 14.89
CA PHE A 110 -6.65 2.52 13.84
C PHE A 110 -5.63 1.51 14.37
N HIS A 111 -4.66 1.99 15.15
CA HIS A 111 -3.56 1.17 15.66
C HIS A 111 -4.01 0.17 16.74
N GLU A 112 -4.99 0.54 17.57
CA GLU A 112 -5.55 -0.38 18.57
C GLU A 112 -6.36 -1.49 17.92
N MET A 113 -7.17 -1.16 16.91
CA MET A 113 -7.91 -2.17 16.14
C MET A 113 -6.96 -3.11 15.39
N ALA A 114 -5.95 -2.55 14.71
CA ALA A 114 -4.92 -3.35 14.04
C ALA A 114 -4.21 -4.29 15.02
N LYS A 115 -3.80 -3.79 16.19
CA LYS A 115 -3.18 -4.61 17.25
C LYS A 115 -4.07 -5.79 17.65
N ARG A 116 -5.39 -5.58 17.83
CA ARG A 116 -6.33 -6.65 18.21
C ARG A 116 -6.46 -7.71 17.11
N PHE A 117 -6.48 -7.31 15.83
CA PHE A 117 -6.45 -8.24 14.71
C PHE A 117 -5.16 -9.06 14.66
N ASN A 118 -4.02 -8.42 14.95
CA ASN A 118 -2.72 -9.09 15.02
C ASN A 118 -2.70 -10.12 16.15
N GLU A 119 -3.14 -9.73 17.35
CA GLU A 119 -3.24 -10.62 18.53
C GLU A 119 -4.14 -11.82 18.26
N LYS A 120 -5.29 -11.61 17.60
CA LYS A 120 -6.19 -12.70 17.17
C LYS A 120 -5.54 -13.67 16.17
N SER A 121 -4.54 -13.19 15.43
CA SER A 121 -3.77 -13.97 14.46
C SER A 121 -2.46 -14.53 15.03
N GLY A 122 -2.21 -14.39 16.34
CA GLY A 122 -0.98 -14.83 17.00
C GLY A 122 0.25 -13.97 16.69
N ILE A 123 0.06 -12.77 16.14
CA ILE A 123 1.15 -11.87 15.73
C ILE A 123 1.23 -10.66 16.69
N SER A 124 2.43 -10.31 17.12
CA SER A 124 2.65 -9.11 17.93
C SER A 124 2.83 -7.85 17.07
N GLY A 125 2.53 -6.68 17.63
CA GLY A 125 2.80 -5.39 16.99
C GLY A 125 1.54 -4.67 16.53
N ARG A 126 1.72 -3.59 15.74
CA ARG A 126 0.64 -2.69 15.32
C ARG A 126 0.56 -2.47 13.81
N ILE A 127 1.47 -3.08 13.03
CA ILE A 127 1.42 -3.01 11.58
C ILE A 127 0.21 -3.83 11.13
N PRO A 128 -0.74 -3.24 10.38
CA PRO A 128 -1.97 -3.94 10.01
C PRO A 128 -1.69 -5.09 9.06
N LEU A 129 -2.33 -6.23 9.33
CA LEU A 129 -2.34 -7.41 8.46
C LEU A 129 -3.32 -7.25 7.29
N GLY A 130 -3.19 -8.11 6.29
CA GLY A 130 -4.11 -8.17 5.16
C GLY A 130 -5.54 -8.49 5.56
N SER A 131 -5.73 -9.32 6.60
CA SER A 131 -7.04 -9.62 7.17
C SER A 131 -7.74 -8.37 7.73
N PHE A 132 -7.01 -7.51 8.43
CA PHE A 132 -7.52 -6.22 8.90
C PHE A 132 -7.87 -5.31 7.71
N ASN A 133 -6.97 -5.19 6.74
CA ASN A 133 -7.19 -4.36 5.55
C ASN A 133 -8.44 -4.81 4.76
N ALA A 134 -8.60 -6.12 4.55
CA ALA A 134 -9.73 -6.70 3.84
C ALA A 134 -11.07 -6.44 4.57
N MET A 135 -11.09 -6.47 5.90
CA MET A 135 -12.31 -6.24 6.66
C MET A 135 -12.78 -4.79 6.66
N PHE A 136 -11.83 -3.86 6.66
CA PHE A 136 -12.12 -2.43 6.66
C PHE A 136 -12.01 -1.76 5.27
N ASN A 137 -11.80 -2.53 4.19
CA ASN A 137 -11.60 -2.00 2.82
C ASN A 137 -10.45 -0.99 2.73
N PHE A 138 -9.35 -1.24 3.44
CA PHE A 138 -8.12 -0.48 3.26
C PHE A 138 -7.33 -1.06 2.08
N THR A 139 -6.85 -0.18 1.20
CA THR A 139 -6.16 -0.56 -0.04
C THR A 139 -4.91 0.30 -0.31
N GLY A 140 -4.65 1.31 0.52
CA GLY A 140 -3.55 2.24 0.36
C GLY A 140 -2.34 1.89 1.24
N SER A 141 -1.40 2.84 1.33
CA SER A 141 -0.41 2.85 2.39
C SER A 141 -1.12 2.97 3.73
N TRP A 142 -0.82 2.07 4.66
CA TRP A 142 -1.50 2.04 5.94
C TRP A 142 -1.28 3.31 6.77
N GLN A 143 -0.16 4.01 6.56
CA GLN A 143 0.12 5.31 7.20
C GLN A 143 -0.90 6.36 6.75
N LEU A 144 -1.25 6.38 5.46
CA LEU A 144 -2.26 7.28 4.93
C LEU A 144 -3.66 6.88 5.42
N ASP A 145 -3.97 5.58 5.36
CA ASP A 145 -5.24 5.03 5.85
C ASP A 145 -5.44 5.34 7.34
N ALA A 146 -4.38 5.25 8.15
CA ALA A 146 -4.39 5.64 9.55
C ALA A 146 -4.61 7.15 9.73
N ALA A 147 -3.95 8.00 8.92
CA ALA A 147 -4.06 9.45 9.01
C ALA A 147 -5.45 9.98 8.66
N VAL A 148 -6.19 9.30 7.78
CA VAL A 148 -7.56 9.68 7.38
C VAL A 148 -8.65 8.99 8.21
N THR A 149 -8.29 8.09 9.13
CA THR A 149 -9.23 7.34 9.97
C THR A 149 -9.25 7.90 11.39
N LYS A 150 -10.40 8.43 11.80
CA LYS A 150 -10.63 8.95 13.17
C LYS A 150 -10.75 7.81 14.18
N SER A 151 -11.61 6.84 13.87
CA SER A 151 -11.87 5.70 14.75
C SER A 151 -12.46 4.52 13.97
N LEU A 152 -12.35 3.33 14.56
CA LEU A 152 -12.87 2.08 14.05
C LEU A 152 -13.71 1.37 15.12
N VAL A 153 -14.74 0.65 14.66
CA VAL A 153 -15.58 -0.23 15.47
C VAL A 153 -15.86 -1.52 14.72
N MET A 154 -16.01 -2.62 15.45
CA MET A 154 -16.63 -3.83 14.92
C MET A 154 -17.65 -4.42 15.89
N ILE A 155 -18.74 -4.96 15.35
CA ILE A 155 -19.71 -5.77 16.08
C ILE A 155 -20.18 -6.92 15.20
N GLY A 156 -20.26 -8.12 15.73
CA GLY A 156 -20.74 -9.26 14.96
C GLY A 156 -20.82 -10.56 15.74
N HIS A 157 -21.34 -11.57 15.07
CA HIS A 157 -21.42 -12.93 15.61
C HIS A 157 -20.43 -13.83 14.89
N VAL A 158 -19.75 -14.65 15.67
CA VAL A 158 -18.80 -15.65 15.19
C VAL A 158 -19.28 -17.01 15.67
N ILE A 159 -19.39 -17.95 14.74
CA ILE A 159 -19.86 -19.33 14.93
C ILE A 159 -18.70 -20.25 14.53
N PRO A 160 -17.71 -20.44 15.42
CA PRO A 160 -16.65 -21.41 15.18
C PRO A 160 -17.19 -22.83 15.37
N LEU A 161 -17.04 -23.68 14.35
CA LEU A 161 -17.38 -25.10 14.40
C LEU A 161 -16.18 -25.90 14.91
N TYR A 162 -15.04 -25.73 14.24
CA TYR A 162 -13.79 -26.43 14.56
C TYR A 162 -12.60 -25.48 14.44
N GLU A 163 -11.61 -25.67 15.30
CA GLU A 163 -10.26 -25.16 15.11
C GLU A 163 -9.33 -26.36 14.96
N VAL A 164 -8.51 -26.35 13.90
CA VAL A 164 -7.40 -27.29 13.72
C VAL A 164 -6.09 -26.55 13.90
N LYS A 165 -5.13 -27.12 14.62
CA LYS A 165 -3.87 -26.45 14.97
C LYS A 165 -2.71 -27.43 15.12
N LEU A 166 -1.50 -26.93 14.92
CA LEU A 166 -0.28 -27.68 15.23
C LEU A 166 -0.11 -27.78 16.75
N VAL A 167 0.06 -29.00 17.27
CA VAL A 167 0.26 -29.28 18.70
C VAL A 167 1.72 -29.06 19.09
N LYS A 168 2.65 -29.36 18.20
CA LYS A 168 4.08 -29.19 18.42
C LYS A 168 4.44 -27.71 18.56
N SER A 169 4.97 -27.33 19.73
CA SER A 169 5.46 -25.97 19.97
C SER A 169 6.80 -25.69 19.27
N ASN A 170 7.63 -26.73 19.09
CA ASN A 170 8.94 -26.63 18.43
C ASN A 170 8.81 -27.08 16.96
N LEU A 171 8.35 -26.17 16.11
CA LEU A 171 8.22 -26.43 14.67
C LEU A 171 9.61 -26.50 14.01
N LEU A 172 9.88 -27.58 13.28
CA LEU A 172 11.13 -27.76 12.55
C LEU A 172 10.93 -27.47 11.07
N LEU A 173 11.61 -26.45 10.55
CA LEU A 173 11.64 -26.17 9.11
C LEU A 173 12.35 -27.28 8.33
N ASN A 174 11.86 -27.54 7.13
CA ASN A 174 12.52 -28.39 6.16
C ASN A 174 13.89 -27.81 5.77
N GLU A 175 14.89 -28.68 5.60
CA GLU A 175 16.27 -28.26 5.29
C GLU A 175 16.39 -27.54 3.94
N GLU A 176 15.46 -27.79 3.02
CA GLU A 176 15.36 -27.05 1.75
C GLU A 176 15.03 -25.57 1.97
N VAL A 177 14.12 -25.26 2.91
CA VAL A 177 13.76 -23.89 3.25
C VAL A 177 14.93 -23.16 3.89
N LYS A 178 15.68 -23.83 4.78
CA LYS A 178 16.89 -23.26 5.39
C LYS A 178 17.97 -22.96 4.35
N ARG A 179 18.15 -23.87 3.37
CA ARG A 179 19.10 -23.68 2.26
C ARG A 179 18.68 -22.59 1.27
N ALA A 180 17.38 -22.29 1.18
CA ALA A 180 16.86 -21.23 0.31
C ALA A 180 17.08 -19.82 0.88
N VAL A 181 17.48 -19.67 2.14
CA VAL A 181 17.72 -18.35 2.77
C VAL A 181 18.92 -17.67 2.11
N PRO A 182 18.77 -16.44 1.55
CA PRO A 182 19.88 -15.73 0.93
C PRO A 182 20.97 -15.31 1.94
N TYR A 183 22.23 -15.56 1.58
CA TYR A 183 23.40 -15.25 2.42
C TYR A 183 23.80 -13.76 2.44
N SER A 184 23.24 -12.95 1.55
CA SER A 184 23.55 -11.52 1.40
C SER A 184 22.30 -10.71 1.06
N TRP A 185 22.42 -9.38 1.02
CA TRP A 185 21.36 -8.51 0.51
C TRP A 185 21.26 -8.64 -1.01
N ASP A 186 20.56 -9.67 -1.46
CA ASP A 186 20.22 -9.90 -2.86
C ASP A 186 18.71 -9.72 -3.08
N PRO A 187 18.26 -8.58 -3.62
CA PRO A 187 16.84 -8.25 -3.75
C PRO A 187 16.00 -9.29 -4.50
N ALA A 188 16.53 -9.87 -5.57
CA ALA A 188 15.83 -10.87 -6.37
C ALA A 188 15.60 -12.17 -5.58
N SER A 189 16.64 -12.73 -4.95
CA SER A 189 16.52 -13.94 -4.13
C SER A 189 15.66 -13.72 -2.90
N LEU A 190 15.75 -12.54 -2.25
CA LEU A 190 14.92 -12.19 -1.10
C LEU A 190 13.43 -12.07 -1.48
N ALA A 191 13.13 -11.39 -2.58
CA ALA A 191 11.76 -11.29 -3.10
C ALA A 191 11.19 -12.66 -3.47
N SER A 192 11.99 -13.48 -4.17
CA SER A 192 11.60 -14.85 -4.54
C SER A 192 11.34 -15.73 -3.31
N PHE A 193 12.16 -15.61 -2.25
CA PHE A 193 11.90 -16.32 -1.00
C PHE A 193 10.56 -15.91 -0.38
N ILE A 194 10.27 -14.61 -0.29
CA ILE A 194 9.01 -14.10 0.27
C ILE A 194 7.82 -14.51 -0.60
N GLU A 195 7.96 -14.48 -1.92
CA GLU A 195 6.92 -14.89 -2.86
C GLU A 195 6.57 -16.39 -2.70
N THR A 196 7.58 -17.24 -2.58
CA THR A 196 7.45 -18.71 -2.56
C THR A 196 7.16 -19.28 -1.18
N CYS A 197 7.79 -18.76 -0.12
CA CYS A 197 7.65 -19.24 1.25
C CYS A 197 6.67 -18.39 2.08
N GLY A 198 6.34 -17.18 1.63
CA GLY A 198 5.58 -16.23 2.43
C GLY A 198 6.43 -15.58 3.53
N THR A 199 5.75 -14.90 4.45
CA THR A 199 6.37 -14.21 5.59
C THR A 199 6.21 -14.99 6.90
N HIS A 200 5.16 -15.80 6.99
CA HIS A 200 4.79 -16.56 8.18
C HIS A 200 4.37 -17.99 7.80
N ILE A 201 4.18 -18.82 8.82
CA ILE A 201 3.71 -20.20 8.69
C ILE A 201 2.34 -20.31 9.36
N VAL A 202 1.39 -20.97 8.71
CA VAL A 202 0.05 -21.23 9.27
C VAL A 202 0.16 -22.22 10.42
N THR A 203 -0.29 -21.83 11.62
CA THR A 203 -0.26 -22.68 12.83
C THR A 203 -1.63 -23.15 13.29
N SER A 204 -2.69 -22.39 12.99
CA SER A 204 -4.06 -22.86 13.17
C SER A 204 -5.00 -22.26 12.13
N ALA A 205 -6.12 -22.94 11.90
CA ALA A 205 -7.24 -22.45 11.11
C ALA A 205 -8.54 -22.75 11.85
N THR A 206 -9.41 -21.75 11.96
CA THR A 206 -10.75 -21.88 12.55
C THR A 206 -11.79 -21.89 11.44
N ILE A 207 -12.57 -22.97 11.37
CA ILE A 207 -13.62 -23.24 10.40
C ILE A 207 -14.98 -22.89 11.03
N GLY A 208 -15.83 -22.20 10.28
CA GLY A 208 -17.19 -21.91 10.69
C GLY A 208 -17.81 -20.76 9.91
N GLY A 209 -18.53 -19.90 10.61
CA GLY A 209 -19.21 -18.74 10.04
C GLY A 209 -18.96 -17.48 10.85
N ARG A 210 -18.90 -16.31 10.19
CA ARG A 210 -18.96 -15.02 10.87
C ARG A 210 -19.82 -14.04 10.10
N ASP A 211 -20.55 -13.21 10.84
CA ASP A 211 -21.36 -12.12 10.33
C ASP A 211 -21.05 -10.86 11.13
N VAL A 212 -20.30 -9.94 10.51
CA VAL A 212 -19.70 -8.80 11.21
C VAL A 212 -19.94 -7.50 10.46
N VAL A 213 -20.27 -6.46 11.22
CA VAL A 213 -20.33 -5.06 10.78
C VAL A 213 -19.05 -4.36 11.20
N TYR A 214 -18.35 -3.79 10.23
CA TYR A 214 -17.18 -2.95 10.42
C TYR A 214 -17.55 -1.50 10.11
N ILE A 215 -17.20 -0.58 11.02
CA ILE A 215 -17.50 0.84 10.86
C ILE A 215 -16.20 1.63 10.86
N ARG A 216 -16.05 2.50 9.86
CA ARG A 216 -14.96 3.46 9.72
C ARG A 216 -15.49 4.86 9.88
N GLN A 217 -14.98 5.56 10.89
CA GLN A 217 -15.19 7.00 11.01
C GLN A 217 -14.01 7.72 10.35
N HIS A 218 -14.28 8.53 9.33
CA HIS A 218 -13.23 9.32 8.67
C HIS A 218 -12.84 10.53 9.54
N GLN A 219 -11.63 11.06 9.33
CA GLN A 219 -11.06 12.17 10.10
C GLN A 219 -11.92 13.44 10.04
N SER A 220 -12.63 13.67 8.93
CA SER A 220 -13.54 14.80 8.74
C SER A 220 -14.88 14.67 9.48
N SER A 221 -15.22 13.49 10.01
CA SER A 221 -16.51 13.25 10.63
C SER A 221 -16.71 14.11 11.90
N PRO A 222 -17.84 14.84 12.01
CA PRO A 222 -18.15 15.67 13.17
C PRO A 222 -18.66 14.85 14.38
N LEU A 223 -18.92 13.55 14.19
CA LEU A 223 -19.53 12.71 15.22
C LEU A 223 -18.60 12.49 16.42
N SER A 224 -19.19 12.49 17.61
CA SER A 224 -18.51 12.11 18.86
C SER A 224 -18.38 10.58 18.99
N VAL A 225 -17.60 10.13 19.97
CA VAL A 225 -17.48 8.70 20.29
C VAL A 225 -18.85 8.10 20.65
N THR A 226 -19.63 8.78 21.48
CA THR A 226 -20.96 8.33 21.91
C THR A 226 -21.96 8.27 20.75
N ASP A 227 -21.87 9.18 19.78
CA ASP A 227 -22.71 9.11 18.59
C ASP A 227 -22.42 7.85 17.77
N ILE A 228 -21.15 7.47 17.64
CA ILE A 228 -20.73 6.25 16.94
C ILE A 228 -21.16 5.01 17.73
N GLU A 229 -21.03 4.99 19.05
CA GLU A 229 -21.49 3.87 19.89
C GLU A 229 -23.00 3.63 19.75
N ASN A 230 -23.79 4.70 19.81
CA ASN A 230 -25.24 4.61 19.59
C ASN A 230 -25.55 4.11 18.17
N TYR A 231 -24.84 4.62 17.16
CA TYR A 231 -25.03 4.21 15.78
C TYR A 231 -24.70 2.73 15.55
N VAL A 232 -23.64 2.22 16.17
CA VAL A 232 -23.24 0.81 16.11
C VAL A 232 -24.30 -0.07 16.75
N LYS A 233 -24.85 0.35 17.89
CA LYS A 233 -25.92 -0.37 18.57
C LYS A 233 -27.16 -0.46 17.68
N ASP A 234 -27.61 0.65 17.11
CA ASP A 234 -28.79 0.68 16.23
C ASP A 234 -28.61 -0.24 15.00
N ILE A 235 -27.42 -0.23 14.38
CA ILE A 235 -27.12 -1.12 13.25
C ILE A 235 -27.05 -2.58 13.69
N GLY A 236 -26.45 -2.86 14.84
CA GLY A 236 -26.38 -4.21 15.40
C GLY A 236 -27.78 -4.77 15.65
N ASP A 237 -28.63 -4.01 16.33
CA ASP A 237 -30.02 -4.39 16.62
C ASP A 237 -30.81 -4.60 15.32
N GLN A 238 -30.61 -3.76 14.30
CA GLN A 238 -31.25 -3.93 12.99
C GLN A 238 -30.75 -5.17 12.25
N ARG A 239 -29.45 -5.46 12.26
CA ARG A 239 -28.86 -6.56 11.49
C ARG A 239 -29.09 -7.92 12.13
N PHE A 240 -29.04 -7.98 13.46
CA PHE A 240 -29.04 -9.24 14.21
C PHE A 240 -30.36 -9.53 14.92
N SER A 241 -31.41 -8.74 14.70
CA SER A 241 -32.77 -9.06 15.17
C SER A 241 -33.51 -9.98 14.19
N ASP A 242 -34.24 -10.95 14.75
CA ASP A 242 -35.03 -11.93 13.99
C ASP A 242 -36.43 -11.42 13.56
N LEU A 243 -36.74 -10.15 13.85
CA LEU A 243 -38.06 -9.56 13.55
C LEU A 243 -38.11 -9.11 12.08
N THR A 244 -38.82 -9.88 11.26
CA THR A 244 -38.95 -9.76 9.79
C THR A 244 -39.58 -8.49 9.23
N ASN A 245 -39.77 -7.43 10.01
CA ASN A 245 -40.42 -6.20 9.54
C ASN A 245 -39.74 -4.95 10.10
N GLN A 246 -38.62 -4.52 9.51
CA GLN A 246 -38.24 -3.11 9.55
C GLN A 246 -37.74 -2.65 8.18
N SER A 247 -38.48 -1.67 7.65
CA SER A 247 -38.12 -0.84 6.49
C SER A 247 -36.65 -0.45 6.56
N THR A 248 -35.94 -0.60 5.44
CA THR A 248 -34.66 0.05 5.16
C THR A 248 -34.84 1.57 5.18
N ALA A 249 -34.98 2.15 6.37
CA ALA A 249 -34.84 3.58 6.53
C ALA A 249 -33.39 3.93 6.15
N PRO A 250 -33.15 4.90 5.23
CA PRO A 250 -31.81 5.33 4.93
C PRO A 250 -31.18 5.83 6.23
N LEU A 251 -30.14 5.14 6.67
CA LEU A 251 -29.37 5.43 7.89
C LEU A 251 -29.17 6.95 7.98
N LYS A 252 -29.63 7.57 9.09
CA LYS A 252 -29.53 9.00 9.48
C LYS A 252 -28.10 9.60 9.44
N TYR A 253 -27.14 8.88 8.88
CA TYR A 253 -25.71 9.05 9.05
C TYR A 253 -24.92 8.94 7.73
N LYS A 254 -25.58 8.72 6.57
CA LYS A 254 -24.89 8.71 5.27
C LYS A 254 -24.16 10.03 4.97
N ASP A 255 -24.63 11.15 5.53
CA ASP A 255 -24.05 12.49 5.34
C ASP A 255 -23.02 12.89 6.42
N LYS A 256 -22.45 11.93 7.17
CA LYS A 256 -21.58 12.22 8.33
C LYS A 256 -20.17 11.66 8.24
N ASP A 257 -19.69 11.37 7.03
CA ASP A 257 -18.35 10.80 6.77
C ASP A 257 -18.07 9.53 7.59
N VAL A 258 -19.01 8.59 7.53
CA VAL A 258 -18.88 7.25 8.13
C VAL A 258 -19.14 6.19 7.06
N THR A 259 -18.26 5.20 6.99
CA THR A 259 -18.43 4.04 6.10
C THR A 259 -18.82 2.81 6.93
N VAL A 260 -19.92 2.18 6.55
CA VAL A 260 -20.40 0.92 7.14
C VAL A 260 -20.14 -0.22 6.16
N ILE A 261 -19.53 -1.30 6.64
CA ILE A 261 -19.10 -2.43 5.83
C ILE A 261 -19.66 -3.70 6.46
N PHE A 262 -20.48 -4.42 5.70
CA PHE A 262 -21.04 -5.70 6.10
C PHE A 262 -20.19 -6.82 5.51
N ARG A 263 -19.71 -7.74 6.36
CA ARG A 263 -18.88 -8.87 5.93
C ARG A 263 -19.42 -10.16 6.53
N ARG A 264 -19.80 -11.08 5.66
CA ARG A 264 -20.03 -12.48 6.00
C ARG A 264 -18.91 -13.35 5.47
N ARG A 265 -18.72 -14.48 6.12
CA ARG A 265 -17.81 -15.54 5.70
C ARG A 265 -18.25 -16.86 6.30
N GLY A 266 -18.43 -17.88 5.46
CA GLY A 266 -19.11 -19.11 5.83
C GLY A 266 -20.63 -18.90 5.98
N GLY A 267 -21.39 -19.97 5.75
CA GLY A 267 -22.83 -19.92 5.54
C GLY A 267 -23.22 -19.47 4.12
N ASP A 268 -24.52 -19.47 3.84
CA ASP A 268 -25.07 -19.00 2.57
C ASP A 268 -25.20 -17.47 2.56
N ASP A 269 -24.37 -16.81 1.76
CA ASP A 269 -24.36 -15.35 1.62
C ASP A 269 -25.65 -14.77 1.00
N LEU A 270 -26.51 -15.61 0.39
CA LEU A 270 -27.79 -15.18 -0.17
C LEU A 270 -28.87 -15.00 0.89
N GLU A 271 -28.80 -15.72 2.00
CA GLU A 271 -29.77 -15.64 3.08
C GLU A 271 -29.69 -14.29 3.78
N GLN A 272 -30.78 -13.55 3.92
CA GLN A 272 -30.72 -12.19 4.48
C GLN A 272 -30.82 -12.20 6.01
N SER A 273 -31.64 -13.10 6.56
CA SER A 273 -31.85 -13.20 8.02
C SER A 273 -30.60 -13.74 8.70
N HIS A 274 -30.17 -13.09 9.79
CA HIS A 274 -29.04 -13.57 10.58
C HIS A 274 -29.32 -14.97 11.18
N GLY A 275 -30.51 -15.18 11.75
CA GLY A 275 -30.90 -16.47 12.33
C GLY A 275 -30.84 -17.61 11.30
N LYS A 276 -31.43 -17.41 10.11
CA LYS A 276 -31.38 -18.42 9.04
C LYS A 276 -29.97 -18.62 8.50
N TRP A 277 -29.21 -17.54 8.28
CA TRP A 277 -27.81 -17.65 7.86
C TRP A 277 -26.99 -18.47 8.85
N ALA A 278 -27.20 -18.29 10.16
CA ALA A 278 -26.48 -19.02 11.20
C ALA A 278 -26.71 -20.55 11.13
N GLU A 279 -27.91 -20.99 10.71
CA GLU A 279 -28.23 -22.41 10.50
C GLU A 279 -27.46 -22.99 9.30
N THR A 280 -27.23 -22.19 8.25
CA THR A 280 -26.47 -22.63 7.06
C THR A 280 -24.96 -22.76 7.30
N VAL A 281 -24.42 -22.26 8.41
CA VAL A 281 -22.98 -22.33 8.71
C VAL A 281 -22.48 -23.77 8.81
N GLN A 282 -23.30 -24.69 9.34
CA GLN A 282 -22.93 -26.11 9.42
C GLN A 282 -22.78 -26.74 8.03
N THR A 283 -23.59 -26.31 7.06
CA THR A 283 -23.61 -26.89 5.72
C THR A 283 -22.74 -26.15 4.71
N ALA A 284 -22.32 -24.92 4.98
CA ALA A 284 -21.44 -24.15 4.10
C ALA A 284 -20.31 -23.41 4.86
N PRO A 285 -19.52 -24.07 5.72
CA PRO A 285 -18.51 -23.38 6.52
C PRO A 285 -17.30 -22.93 5.69
N ASP A 286 -16.63 -21.88 6.16
CA ASP A 286 -15.37 -21.38 5.61
C ASP A 286 -14.37 -21.07 6.74
N VAL A 287 -13.11 -20.79 6.39
CA VAL A 287 -12.09 -20.35 7.36
C VAL A 287 -12.35 -18.91 7.80
N ILE A 288 -12.63 -18.74 9.08
CA ILE A 288 -13.01 -17.46 9.71
C ILE A 288 -11.90 -16.82 10.54
N ASN A 289 -10.87 -17.59 10.90
CA ASN A 289 -9.66 -17.12 11.56
C ASN A 289 -8.46 -18.02 11.23
N MET A 290 -7.24 -17.48 11.30
CA MET A 290 -5.99 -18.23 11.22
C MET A 290 -4.98 -17.65 12.21
N THR A 291 -4.09 -18.49 12.73
CA THR A 291 -2.93 -18.03 13.50
C THR A 291 -1.63 -18.35 12.77
N PHE A 292 -0.59 -17.58 13.06
CA PHE A 292 0.67 -17.65 12.33
C PHE A 292 1.89 -17.56 13.24
N THR A 293 3.00 -18.15 12.78
CA THR A 293 4.34 -17.98 13.35
C THR A 293 5.28 -17.35 12.32
N PRO A 294 6.04 -16.28 12.64
CA PRO A 294 6.98 -15.67 11.69
C PRO A 294 8.03 -16.68 11.23
N ILE A 295 8.25 -16.82 9.92
CA ILE A 295 9.18 -17.84 9.39
C ILE A 295 10.61 -17.64 9.91
N VAL A 296 11.00 -16.38 10.12
CA VAL A 296 12.31 -15.99 10.65
C VAL A 296 12.53 -16.46 12.09
N SER A 297 11.47 -16.67 12.87
CA SER A 297 11.60 -17.21 14.24
C SER A 297 12.05 -18.66 14.27
N LEU A 298 11.89 -19.40 13.16
CA LEU A 298 12.27 -20.80 13.03
C LEU A 298 13.61 -20.99 12.28
N LEU A 299 14.27 -19.89 11.91
CA LEU A 299 15.53 -19.88 11.15
C LEU A 299 16.75 -19.53 12.03
N GLU A 300 16.62 -19.63 13.36
CA GLU A 300 17.73 -19.35 14.27
C GLU A 300 18.97 -20.18 13.91
N GLY A 301 20.14 -19.51 13.87
CA GLY A 301 21.40 -20.12 13.45
C GLY A 301 21.63 -20.23 11.94
N VAL A 302 20.63 -19.93 11.09
CA VAL A 302 20.80 -19.95 9.62
C VAL A 302 21.56 -18.69 9.16
N PRO A 303 22.69 -18.83 8.44
CA PRO A 303 23.42 -17.68 7.91
C PRO A 303 22.54 -16.84 6.96
N GLY A 304 22.65 -15.52 7.01
CA GLY A 304 21.88 -14.62 6.16
C GLY A 304 20.49 -14.25 6.68
N ILE A 305 20.02 -14.87 7.79
CA ILE A 305 18.72 -14.56 8.42
C ILE A 305 18.46 -13.07 8.61
N LYS A 306 19.47 -12.28 8.99
CA LYS A 306 19.35 -10.83 9.18
C LYS A 306 18.88 -10.08 7.92
N TYR A 307 19.27 -10.54 6.73
CA TYR A 307 18.87 -9.94 5.47
C TYR A 307 17.41 -10.29 5.15
N LEU A 308 17.03 -11.56 5.36
CA LEU A 308 15.66 -12.01 5.17
C LEU A 308 14.69 -11.34 6.16
N ALA A 309 15.04 -11.27 7.45
CA ALA A 309 14.26 -10.56 8.46
C ALA A 309 14.05 -9.11 8.08
N ARG A 310 15.12 -8.40 7.67
CA ARG A 310 15.01 -7.01 7.21
C ARG A 310 14.13 -6.88 5.97
N ALA A 311 14.22 -7.79 5.01
CA ALA A 311 13.38 -7.78 3.81
C ALA A 311 11.89 -8.01 4.13
N ILE A 312 11.59 -8.96 5.02
CA ILE A 312 10.23 -9.21 5.51
C ILE A 312 9.68 -8.01 6.27
N ASP A 313 10.47 -7.41 7.17
CA ASP A 313 10.03 -6.21 7.92
C ASP A 313 9.65 -5.07 6.98
N LEU A 314 10.51 -4.79 5.98
CA LEU A 314 10.25 -3.79 4.96
C LEU A 314 9.02 -4.14 4.11
N TYR A 315 8.84 -5.41 3.75
CA TYR A 315 7.68 -5.86 3.00
C TYR A 315 6.39 -5.69 3.80
N LEU A 316 6.37 -6.05 5.09
CA LEU A 316 5.19 -5.90 5.96
C LEU A 316 4.88 -4.42 6.27
N GLU A 317 5.92 -3.59 6.42
CA GLU A 317 5.80 -2.16 6.68
C GLU A 317 5.27 -1.38 5.48
N TYR A 318 5.81 -1.62 4.27
CA TYR A 318 5.47 -0.81 3.09
C TYR A 318 4.49 -1.48 2.13
N LYS A 319 4.36 -2.81 2.19
CA LYS A 319 3.46 -3.63 1.36
C LYS A 319 3.50 -3.27 -0.14
N PRO A 320 4.69 -3.19 -0.78
CA PRO A 320 4.75 -3.07 -2.24
C PRO A 320 4.06 -4.29 -2.89
N PRO A 321 3.54 -4.16 -4.12
CA PRO A 321 3.10 -5.31 -4.91
C PRO A 321 4.20 -6.37 -4.99
N ILE A 322 3.83 -7.65 -4.94
CA ILE A 322 4.81 -8.75 -4.87
C ILE A 322 5.71 -8.77 -6.11
N GLU A 323 5.16 -8.44 -7.28
CA GLU A 323 5.87 -8.31 -8.55
C GLU A 323 6.91 -7.18 -8.56
N ASP A 324 6.75 -6.21 -7.67
CA ASP A 324 7.63 -5.04 -7.54
C ASP A 324 8.59 -5.15 -6.34
N LEU A 325 8.48 -6.22 -5.53
CA LEU A 325 9.24 -6.36 -4.28
C LEU A 325 10.75 -6.36 -4.52
N GLN A 326 11.24 -7.00 -5.59
CA GLN A 326 12.67 -6.98 -5.91
C GLN A 326 13.18 -5.55 -6.17
N TYR A 327 12.43 -4.74 -6.92
CA TYR A 327 12.83 -3.37 -7.25
C TYR A 327 12.73 -2.49 -6.01
N PHE A 328 11.68 -2.68 -5.22
CA PHE A 328 11.52 -2.01 -3.94
C PHE A 328 12.72 -2.28 -3.02
N LEU A 329 13.13 -3.53 -2.83
CA LEU A 329 14.26 -3.91 -1.97
C LEU A 329 15.59 -3.36 -2.50
N ASP A 330 15.79 -3.33 -3.82
CA ASP A 330 16.99 -2.78 -4.44
C ASP A 330 17.08 -1.25 -4.31
N PHE A 331 15.93 -0.57 -4.21
CA PHE A 331 15.84 0.87 -3.98
C PHE A 331 15.89 1.28 -2.49
N GLN A 332 16.04 0.33 -1.56
CA GLN A 332 16.26 0.63 -0.12
C GLN A 332 17.70 1.09 0.15
N ILE A 333 18.14 2.07 -0.63
CA ILE A 333 19.44 2.74 -0.56
C ILE A 333 19.26 4.07 0.17
N ALA A 334 20.29 4.48 0.92
CA ALA A 334 20.28 5.78 1.57
C ALA A 334 20.11 6.91 0.55
N ARG A 335 19.33 7.93 0.92
CA ARG A 335 19.07 9.11 0.11
C ARG A 335 19.85 10.29 0.66
N ALA A 336 20.40 11.10 -0.23
CA ALA A 336 21.10 12.34 0.11
C ALA A 336 20.59 13.49 -0.76
N TRP A 337 20.74 14.72 -0.27
CA TRP A 337 20.42 15.94 -1.02
C TRP A 337 21.70 16.55 -1.59
N ALA A 338 21.65 16.94 -2.87
CA ALA A 338 22.69 17.69 -3.55
C ALA A 338 22.19 19.10 -3.92
N PRO A 339 23.00 20.17 -3.75
CA PRO A 339 24.24 20.16 -2.98
C PRO A 339 23.96 19.85 -1.50
N GLU A 340 24.93 19.23 -0.83
CA GLU A 340 24.90 19.05 0.62
C GLU A 340 24.90 20.43 1.29
N GLN A 341 24.10 20.60 2.36
CA GLN A 341 24.04 21.86 3.09
C GLN A 341 25.40 22.15 3.75
N SER A 342 26.22 22.97 3.11
CA SER A 342 27.47 23.46 3.69
C SER A 342 27.23 24.76 4.45
N ASN A 343 27.63 24.82 5.73
CA ASN A 343 27.66 26.06 6.53
C ASN A 343 28.76 27.05 6.07
N ILE A 344 29.43 26.77 4.96
CA ILE A 344 30.55 27.55 4.45
C ILE A 344 30.00 28.72 3.64
N GLN A 345 30.26 29.94 4.12
CA GLN A 345 29.96 31.17 3.39
C GLN A 345 30.78 31.22 2.09
N ARG A 346 30.20 30.75 0.99
CA ARG A 346 30.77 30.95 -0.35
C ARG A 346 30.71 32.44 -0.71
N LYS A 347 31.75 32.97 -1.36
CA LYS A 347 31.73 34.32 -1.96
C LYS A 347 30.48 34.44 -2.83
N GLU A 348 29.67 35.48 -2.61
CA GLU A 348 28.39 35.62 -3.30
C GLU A 348 28.61 35.80 -4.80
N PRO A 349 28.12 34.88 -5.66
CA PRO A 349 28.07 35.15 -7.09
C PRO A 349 27.14 36.33 -7.36
N VAL A 350 27.33 37.01 -8.49
CA VAL A 350 26.36 38.00 -9.00
C VAL A 350 25.08 37.25 -9.37
N CYS A 351 24.17 37.09 -8.41
CA CYS A 351 22.90 36.41 -8.64
C CYS A 351 21.96 37.31 -9.45
N PRO A 352 21.37 36.82 -10.56
CA PRO A 352 20.21 37.50 -11.14
C PRO A 352 19.07 37.56 -10.12
N SER A 353 18.16 38.52 -10.25
CA SER A 353 17.10 38.73 -9.27
C SER A 353 15.74 38.96 -9.90
N LEU A 354 14.71 38.39 -9.28
CA LEU A 354 13.32 38.71 -9.53
C LEU A 354 12.88 39.84 -8.60
N GLN A 355 12.08 40.75 -9.14
CA GLN A 355 11.50 41.87 -8.39
C GLN A 355 9.98 41.90 -8.60
N PHE A 356 9.24 42.09 -7.51
CA PHE A 356 7.77 41.95 -7.52
C PHE A 356 7.01 43.27 -7.49
N SER A 357 7.71 44.39 -7.31
CA SER A 357 7.22 45.76 -7.42
C SER A 357 8.39 46.73 -7.54
N LEU A 358 8.18 47.97 -8.02
CA LEU A 358 9.23 48.95 -8.32
C LEU A 358 10.24 49.19 -7.17
N MET A 359 9.78 49.17 -5.92
CA MET A 359 10.62 49.33 -4.71
C MET A 359 10.53 48.10 -3.79
N GLY A 360 10.12 46.94 -4.33
CA GLY A 360 9.91 45.71 -3.58
C GLY A 360 11.18 44.93 -3.28
N PRO A 361 11.10 43.91 -2.40
CA PRO A 361 12.23 43.03 -2.11
C PRO A 361 12.63 42.24 -3.37
N LYS A 362 13.95 42.04 -3.52
CA LYS A 362 14.54 41.23 -4.59
C LYS A 362 14.72 39.78 -4.13
N LEU A 363 14.28 38.84 -4.94
CA LEU A 363 14.57 37.42 -4.80
C LEU A 363 15.73 37.08 -5.73
N TYR A 364 16.90 36.81 -5.16
CA TYR A 364 18.08 36.40 -5.91
C TYR A 364 17.94 34.94 -6.32
N ILE A 365 18.35 34.59 -7.52
CA ILE A 365 18.30 33.22 -8.05
C ILE A 365 19.74 32.70 -8.13
N SER A 366 20.01 31.55 -7.53
CA SER A 366 21.32 30.92 -7.65
C SER A 366 21.48 30.33 -9.05
N PRO A 367 22.54 30.71 -9.81
CA PRO A 367 22.80 30.16 -11.14
C PRO A 367 23.53 28.80 -11.08
N ASP A 368 23.83 28.29 -9.88
CA ASP A 368 24.62 27.08 -9.70
C ASP A 368 23.97 25.87 -10.39
N GLN A 369 24.77 25.13 -11.16
CA GLN A 369 24.35 23.85 -11.74
C GLN A 369 24.50 22.76 -10.70
N VAL A 370 23.41 22.06 -10.40
CA VAL A 370 23.44 20.90 -9.52
C VAL A 370 23.37 19.66 -10.39
N ALA A 371 24.37 18.79 -10.31
CA ALA A 371 24.41 17.52 -11.02
C ALA A 371 24.91 16.42 -10.09
N VAL A 372 24.28 15.24 -10.14
CA VAL A 372 24.60 14.10 -9.27
C VAL A 372 25.28 12.94 -10.01
N GLY A 373 25.57 13.12 -11.30
CA GLY A 373 26.18 12.10 -12.15
C GLY A 373 25.26 10.89 -12.33
N ARG A 374 25.85 9.68 -12.30
CA ARG A 374 25.12 8.41 -12.45
C ARG A 374 24.50 7.94 -11.13
N LYS A 375 23.75 8.85 -10.48
CA LYS A 375 23.00 8.59 -9.26
C LYS A 375 21.52 8.84 -9.52
N PRO A 376 20.64 7.85 -9.29
CA PRO A 376 19.24 8.02 -9.60
C PRO A 376 18.61 9.09 -8.69
N VAL A 377 17.89 10.04 -9.31
CA VAL A 377 17.21 11.13 -8.62
C VAL A 377 15.79 10.69 -8.26
N THR A 378 15.41 10.86 -6.99
CA THR A 378 14.11 10.45 -6.44
C THR A 378 13.26 11.63 -5.97
N GLY A 379 13.78 12.86 -6.04
CA GLY A 379 13.06 14.06 -5.65
C GLY A 379 13.80 15.35 -5.95
N LEU A 380 13.07 16.46 -5.96
CA LEU A 380 13.60 17.81 -6.09
C LEU A 380 12.91 18.72 -5.05
N ARG A 381 13.62 19.77 -4.63
CA ARG A 381 13.02 20.86 -3.83
C ARG A 381 13.64 22.19 -4.22
N ILE A 382 12.89 23.26 -3.96
CA ILE A 382 13.42 24.62 -3.99
C ILE A 382 13.47 25.17 -2.56
N SER A 383 14.50 25.95 -2.25
CA SER A 383 14.71 26.49 -0.91
C SER A 383 15.21 27.92 -0.95
N LEU A 384 15.02 28.62 0.17
CA LEU A 384 15.58 29.94 0.40
C LEU A 384 16.84 29.84 1.26
N GLU A 385 17.96 30.32 0.74
CA GLU A 385 19.25 30.34 1.42
C GLU A 385 19.70 31.75 1.78
N GLY A 386 20.77 31.82 2.58
CA GLY A 386 21.37 33.04 3.07
C GLY A 386 20.69 33.61 4.31
N ILE A 387 21.37 34.54 4.97
CA ILE A 387 20.92 35.17 6.22
C ILE A 387 19.56 35.86 6.04
N LYS A 388 19.34 36.46 4.87
CA LYS A 388 18.10 37.17 4.53
C LYS A 388 17.00 36.27 3.96
N GLN A 389 17.26 34.97 3.78
CA GLN A 389 16.30 34.03 3.17
C GLN A 389 15.72 34.57 1.87
N ASN A 390 16.60 35.08 1.00
CA ASN A 390 16.26 35.80 -0.22
C ASN A 390 16.99 35.26 -1.45
N ARG A 391 17.63 34.09 -1.34
CA ARG A 391 18.30 33.40 -2.44
C ARG A 391 17.58 32.10 -2.73
N LEU A 392 16.95 31.98 -3.89
CA LEU A 392 16.31 30.76 -4.35
C LEU A 392 17.36 29.78 -4.88
N THR A 393 17.37 28.57 -4.32
CA THR A 393 18.21 27.44 -4.74
C THR A 393 17.35 26.24 -5.11
N ILE A 394 17.93 25.32 -5.88
CA ILE A 394 17.32 24.04 -6.24
C ILE A 394 18.21 22.91 -5.72
N HIS A 395 17.59 21.87 -5.17
CA HIS A 395 18.28 20.68 -4.68
C HIS A 395 17.67 19.42 -5.27
N LEU A 396 18.49 18.38 -5.42
CA LEU A 396 18.11 17.08 -5.92
C LEU A 396 18.32 16.04 -4.82
N GLN A 397 17.28 15.25 -4.54
CA GLN A 397 17.40 14.06 -3.72
C GLN A 397 17.82 12.90 -4.64
N HIS A 398 18.88 12.20 -4.27
CA HIS A 398 19.40 11.08 -5.05
C HIS A 398 19.75 9.90 -4.15
N LEU A 399 19.79 8.71 -4.73
CA LEU A 399 20.35 7.53 -4.06
C LEU A 399 21.88 7.67 -3.97
N VAL A 400 22.46 7.34 -2.83
CA VAL A 400 23.92 7.50 -2.62
C VAL A 400 24.76 6.54 -3.48
N SER A 401 24.18 5.39 -3.83
CA SER A 401 24.75 4.37 -4.71
C SER A 401 23.76 3.96 -5.81
N LEU A 402 24.27 3.38 -6.89
CA LEU A 402 23.47 2.87 -8.00
C LEU A 402 22.79 1.53 -7.63
N PRO A 403 21.45 1.40 -7.74
CA PRO A 403 20.74 0.13 -7.57
C PRO A 403 21.31 -0.97 -8.47
N LYS A 404 21.35 -2.22 -7.99
CA LYS A 404 21.90 -3.36 -8.73
C LYS A 404 21.18 -3.58 -10.05
N ILE A 405 19.85 -3.40 -10.09
CA ILE A 405 19.04 -3.56 -11.29
C ILE A 405 19.41 -2.57 -12.40
N LEU A 406 19.97 -1.41 -12.03
CA LEU A 406 20.42 -0.39 -12.98
C LEU A 406 21.88 -0.57 -13.41
N GLN A 407 22.67 -1.40 -12.73
CA GLN A 407 24.10 -1.57 -13.06
C GLN A 407 24.33 -2.05 -14.51
N PRO A 408 23.61 -3.04 -15.05
CA PRO A 408 23.80 -3.47 -16.44
C PRO A 408 23.54 -2.37 -17.47
N HIS A 409 22.73 -1.37 -17.11
CA HIS A 409 22.26 -0.30 -17.99
C HIS A 409 22.99 1.02 -17.76
N TRP A 410 23.55 1.24 -16.57
CA TRP A 410 23.94 2.58 -16.12
C TRP A 410 25.22 2.63 -15.28
N ASP A 411 25.89 1.51 -15.04
CA ASP A 411 27.20 1.52 -14.39
C ASP A 411 28.27 2.21 -15.26
N THR A 412 29.36 2.69 -14.65
CA THR A 412 30.42 3.53 -15.23
C THR A 412 30.92 3.08 -16.60
N HIS A 413 31.00 1.76 -16.83
CA HIS A 413 31.48 1.14 -18.07
C HIS A 413 30.46 1.17 -19.21
N VAL A 414 29.18 1.39 -18.93
CA VAL A 414 28.12 1.46 -19.94
C VAL A 414 28.17 2.81 -20.67
N ALA A 415 28.23 2.76 -22.00
CA ALA A 415 28.22 3.95 -22.84
C ALA A 415 26.80 4.51 -22.98
N ILE A 416 26.55 5.69 -22.41
CA ILE A 416 25.22 6.34 -22.38
C ILE A 416 25.17 7.67 -23.14
N GLY A 417 26.29 8.08 -23.75
CA GLY A 417 26.45 9.41 -24.34
C GLY A 417 26.60 10.51 -23.29
N ALA A 418 26.77 11.75 -23.76
CA ALA A 418 26.86 12.91 -22.88
C ALA A 418 25.47 13.30 -22.35
N PRO A 419 25.31 13.57 -21.05
CA PRO A 419 24.09 14.14 -20.49
C PRO A 419 23.74 15.46 -21.19
N LYS A 420 22.44 15.71 -21.40
CA LYS A 420 21.94 16.88 -22.15
C LYS A 420 21.10 17.78 -21.27
N TRP A 421 21.46 19.06 -21.20
CA TRP A 421 20.62 20.08 -20.61
C TRP A 421 19.42 20.37 -21.50
N GLN A 422 18.23 20.37 -20.91
CA GLN A 422 16.99 20.76 -21.56
C GLN A 422 16.25 21.76 -20.68
N GLY A 423 15.53 22.68 -21.32
CA GLY A 423 14.74 23.69 -20.63
C GLY A 423 13.72 24.29 -21.59
N PRO A 424 12.87 25.19 -21.09
CA PRO A 424 11.88 25.88 -21.90
C PRO A 424 12.53 26.75 -22.97
N GLU A 425 11.82 26.96 -24.07
CA GLU A 425 12.20 27.92 -25.10
C GLU A 425 11.90 29.34 -24.63
N GLU A 426 12.90 30.23 -24.71
CA GLU A 426 12.81 31.62 -24.23
C GLU A 426 11.76 32.46 -24.98
N GLN A 427 11.40 32.05 -26.20
CA GLN A 427 10.44 32.75 -27.05
C GLN A 427 8.99 32.30 -26.84
N ASP A 428 8.73 31.15 -26.19
CA ASP A 428 7.38 30.63 -25.99
C ASP A 428 6.70 31.25 -24.76
N SER A 429 6.28 32.51 -24.91
CA SER A 429 5.62 33.29 -23.87
C SER A 429 4.27 32.74 -23.41
N ARG A 430 3.69 31.74 -24.10
CA ARG A 430 2.43 31.09 -23.70
C ARG A 430 2.53 30.42 -22.33
N TRP A 431 3.75 30.04 -21.94
CA TRP A 431 4.04 29.41 -20.64
C TRP A 431 4.44 30.41 -19.56
N PHE A 432 4.37 31.72 -19.80
CA PHE A 432 4.81 32.72 -18.83
C PHE A 432 3.67 33.08 -17.87
N GLU A 433 3.74 32.56 -16.66
CA GLU A 433 2.76 32.81 -15.61
C GLU A 433 3.22 33.94 -14.69
N PRO A 434 2.42 35.00 -14.48
CA PRO A 434 2.78 36.08 -13.57
C PRO A 434 2.70 35.61 -12.11
N ILE A 435 3.72 35.93 -11.29
CA ILE A 435 3.76 35.48 -9.88
C ILE A 435 2.77 36.27 -9.02
N LYS A 436 2.75 37.60 -9.13
CA LYS A 436 1.82 38.47 -8.40
C LYS A 436 1.17 39.50 -9.30
N TRP A 437 2.01 40.28 -9.98
CA TRP A 437 1.59 41.39 -10.82
C TRP A 437 2.00 41.12 -12.26
N LYS A 438 1.10 41.39 -13.21
CA LYS A 438 1.28 41.10 -14.65
C LYS A 438 2.49 41.78 -15.31
N ASN A 439 3.04 42.82 -14.68
CA ASN A 439 4.04 43.70 -15.30
C ASN A 439 5.47 43.49 -14.78
N PHE A 440 5.71 42.54 -13.86
CA PHE A 440 7.02 42.35 -13.26
C PHE A 440 7.54 40.92 -13.51
N SER A 441 7.68 40.12 -12.46
CA SER A 441 8.27 38.78 -12.51
C SER A 441 7.26 37.70 -12.89
N HIS A 442 7.68 36.83 -13.79
CA HIS A 442 6.93 35.66 -14.26
C HIS A 442 7.73 34.38 -14.00
N VAL A 443 7.06 33.23 -14.14
CA VAL A 443 7.64 31.89 -14.12
C VAL A 443 7.33 31.23 -15.46
N SER A 444 8.31 30.59 -16.08
CA SER A 444 8.06 29.67 -17.18
C SER A 444 7.50 28.36 -16.62
N SER A 445 6.23 28.09 -16.92
CA SER A 445 5.50 26.90 -16.46
C SER A 445 5.52 25.74 -17.47
N ALA A 446 6.35 25.84 -18.50
CA ALA A 446 6.47 24.80 -19.52
C ALA A 446 7.01 23.50 -18.88
N PRO A 447 6.39 22.34 -19.19
CA PRO A 447 6.90 21.05 -18.73
C PRO A 447 8.26 20.76 -19.36
N ILE A 448 9.23 20.35 -18.52
CA ILE A 448 10.55 19.90 -18.98
C ILE A 448 10.61 18.39 -18.79
N GLU A 449 10.46 17.68 -19.89
CA GLU A 449 10.53 16.23 -19.97
C GLU A 449 11.17 15.83 -21.29
N HIS A 450 11.87 14.71 -21.31
CA HIS A 450 12.47 14.21 -22.54
C HIS A 450 11.39 13.54 -23.40
N THR A 451 11.09 14.10 -24.58
CA THR A 451 10.13 13.51 -25.53
C THR A 451 10.71 12.25 -26.17
N VAL A 452 9.92 11.18 -26.15
CA VAL A 452 10.29 9.85 -26.64
C VAL A 452 10.42 9.88 -28.16
N GLY A 453 11.62 10.15 -28.66
CA GLY A 453 11.97 10.06 -30.09
C GLY A 453 12.93 8.91 -30.42
N ASP A 454 13.58 8.31 -29.42
CA ASP A 454 14.61 7.28 -29.58
C ASP A 454 14.22 6.05 -28.76
N LEU A 455 13.86 4.95 -29.44
CA LEU A 455 13.42 3.69 -28.83
C LEU A 455 14.52 2.96 -28.04
N SER A 456 15.75 3.51 -28.02
CA SER A 456 16.94 2.84 -27.49
C SER A 456 17.26 3.14 -26.01
N GLY A 457 16.36 3.79 -25.26
CA GLY A 457 16.47 3.93 -23.81
C GLY A 457 15.65 5.07 -23.20
N VAL A 458 15.58 5.11 -21.87
CA VAL A 458 14.87 6.16 -21.11
C VAL A 458 15.84 7.28 -20.75
N HIS A 459 15.36 8.52 -20.69
CA HIS A 459 16.13 9.63 -20.15
C HIS A 459 15.59 10.04 -18.79
N ILE A 460 16.46 10.03 -17.77
CA ILE A 460 16.12 10.40 -16.39
C ILE A 460 16.84 11.69 -15.99
N VAL A 461 16.28 12.41 -15.03
CA VAL A 461 16.87 13.64 -14.50
C VAL A 461 18.05 13.29 -13.60
N THR A 462 19.16 13.99 -13.80
CA THR A 462 20.42 13.85 -13.05
C THR A 462 21.04 15.18 -12.64
N GLY A 463 20.36 16.28 -12.99
CA GLY A 463 20.77 17.61 -12.61
C GLY A 463 19.67 18.63 -12.85
N ALA A 464 19.77 19.77 -12.19
CA ALA A 464 18.86 20.87 -12.33
C ALA A 464 19.58 22.21 -12.15
N GLN A 465 19.04 23.25 -12.78
CA GLN A 465 19.55 24.61 -12.70
C GLN A 465 18.40 25.60 -12.80
N LEU A 466 18.42 26.64 -11.96
CA LEU A 466 17.51 27.78 -12.09
C LEU A 466 18.20 28.91 -12.86
N GLY A 467 17.42 29.68 -13.61
CA GLY A 467 17.91 30.86 -14.31
C GLY A 467 16.83 31.92 -14.48
N VAL A 468 17.25 33.10 -14.92
CA VAL A 468 16.37 34.25 -15.16
C VAL A 468 16.61 34.79 -16.55
N TRP A 469 15.56 34.89 -17.35
CA TRP A 469 15.55 35.66 -18.58
C TRP A 469 15.14 37.10 -18.27
N ASP A 470 15.86 38.05 -18.85
CA ASP A 470 15.62 39.48 -18.67
C ASP A 470 15.08 40.09 -19.96
N PHE A 471 13.85 40.60 -19.89
CA PHE A 471 13.17 41.30 -20.97
C PHE A 471 12.96 42.79 -20.61
N GLY A 472 13.84 43.35 -19.78
CA GLY A 472 13.83 44.75 -19.35
C GLY A 472 12.81 45.01 -18.24
N ALA A 473 11.55 45.27 -18.62
CA ALA A 473 10.48 45.51 -17.66
C ALA A 473 9.96 44.22 -17.00
N LYS A 474 10.23 43.07 -17.63
CA LYS A 474 9.79 41.75 -17.18
C LYS A 474 10.98 40.82 -17.02
N SER A 475 11.00 40.05 -15.94
CA SER A 475 11.94 38.95 -15.75
C SER A 475 11.18 37.64 -15.64
N VAL A 476 11.75 36.56 -16.17
CA VAL A 476 11.11 35.24 -16.19
C VAL A 476 12.05 34.22 -15.55
N LEU A 477 11.60 33.63 -14.44
CA LEU A 477 12.27 32.49 -13.82
C LEU A 477 12.04 31.25 -14.66
N HIS A 478 13.11 30.54 -15.00
CA HIS A 478 13.04 29.28 -15.73
C HIS A 478 13.84 28.18 -15.03
N LEU A 479 13.44 26.93 -15.28
CA LEU A 479 14.13 25.72 -14.84
C LEU A 479 14.84 25.08 -16.04
N LYS A 480 16.01 24.49 -15.83
CA LYS A 480 16.67 23.58 -16.76
C LYS A 480 16.94 22.27 -16.03
N LEU A 481 16.79 21.16 -16.74
CA LEU A 481 17.07 19.82 -16.22
C LEU A 481 18.17 19.16 -17.07
N LEU A 482 19.07 18.43 -16.40
CA LEU A 482 20.09 17.62 -17.04
C LEU A 482 19.58 16.19 -17.16
N PHE A 483 19.44 15.71 -18.39
CA PHE A 483 18.98 14.36 -18.69
C PHE A 483 20.14 13.43 -19.01
N SER A 484 20.14 12.26 -18.37
CA SER A 484 21.05 11.16 -18.68
C SER A 484 20.27 9.97 -19.25
N LYS A 485 20.80 9.35 -20.30
CA LYS A 485 20.20 8.16 -20.92
C LYS A 485 20.48 6.92 -20.05
N VAL A 486 19.47 6.06 -19.95
CA VAL A 486 19.50 4.71 -19.37
C VAL A 486 19.09 3.75 -20.49
N PRO A 487 20.06 3.19 -21.23
CA PRO A 487 19.81 2.26 -22.34
C PRO A 487 19.08 0.99 -21.91
N GLY A 488 18.34 0.38 -22.82
CA GLY A 488 17.67 -0.92 -22.60
C GLY A 488 16.40 -0.87 -21.73
N CYS A 489 16.24 0.18 -20.91
CA CYS A 489 15.03 0.35 -20.12
C CYS A 489 13.91 1.04 -20.92
N THR A 490 12.66 0.89 -20.46
CA THR A 490 11.48 1.62 -20.97
C THR A 490 10.65 2.21 -19.83
N ILE A 491 9.81 3.22 -20.09
CA ILE A 491 8.90 3.77 -19.08
C ILE A 491 7.68 2.86 -18.96
N ARG A 492 7.48 2.26 -17.77
CA ARG A 492 6.28 1.47 -17.43
C ARG A 492 5.09 2.36 -17.14
N ARG A 493 5.30 3.37 -16.29
CA ARG A 493 4.27 4.32 -15.83
C ARG A 493 4.91 5.65 -15.51
N SER A 494 4.21 6.74 -15.77
CA SER A 494 4.59 8.08 -15.30
C SER A 494 3.44 8.76 -14.58
N VAL A 495 3.77 9.54 -13.56
CA VAL A 495 2.81 10.33 -12.77
C VAL A 495 3.41 11.70 -12.49
N TRP A 496 2.62 12.74 -12.74
CA TRP A 496 2.92 14.09 -12.23
C TRP A 496 2.41 14.20 -10.81
N ASP A 497 3.22 14.76 -9.92
CA ASP A 497 2.73 15.09 -8.60
C ASP A 497 1.78 16.28 -8.70
N HIS A 498 0.51 16.06 -8.34
CA HIS A 498 -0.52 17.07 -8.38
C HIS A 498 -0.70 17.69 -6.99
N SER A 499 0.11 18.72 -6.70
CA SER A 499 0.05 19.59 -5.51
C SER A 499 0.35 18.91 -4.16
N PRO A 500 0.78 19.68 -3.14
CA PRO A 500 1.20 19.13 -1.85
C PRO A 500 0.06 18.33 -1.25
N SER A 501 0.36 17.11 -0.78
CA SER A 501 -0.47 16.40 0.17
C SER A 501 -1.08 17.38 1.16
N ASN A 502 -2.41 17.40 1.27
CA ASN A 502 -3.12 17.96 2.42
C ASN A 502 -2.72 17.12 3.64
N ALA A 503 -1.50 17.32 4.15
CA ALA A 503 -1.21 17.01 5.53
C ALA A 503 -2.19 17.86 6.35
N PRO A 504 -2.89 17.29 7.34
CA PRO A 504 -3.67 18.10 8.25
C PRO A 504 -2.72 19.14 8.83
N THR A 505 -3.06 20.41 8.63
CA THR A 505 -2.46 21.50 9.39
C THR A 505 -2.73 21.19 10.86
N THR A 506 -1.75 20.62 11.54
CA THR A 506 -1.67 20.73 12.99
C THR A 506 -1.54 22.22 13.26
N ASP A 507 -2.68 22.87 13.52
CA ASP A 507 -2.74 24.16 14.21
C ASP A 507 -2.22 23.93 15.64
N GLU A 508 -0.91 23.70 15.76
CA GLU A 508 -0.21 24.03 16.99
C GLU A 508 -0.25 25.55 17.10
N LYS A 509 -1.18 26.06 17.90
CA LYS A 509 -1.06 27.38 18.52
C LYS A 509 0.23 27.40 19.36
N ARG A 510 1.38 27.57 18.70
CA ARG A 510 2.59 28.05 19.34
C ARG A 510 2.41 29.53 19.58
N GLY A 511 2.40 29.89 20.87
CA GLY A 511 2.25 31.25 21.35
C GLY A 511 3.24 32.22 20.70
N ASP A 512 2.80 33.46 20.64
CA ASP A 512 3.53 34.62 20.13
C ASP A 512 5.01 34.62 20.54
N SER A 513 5.86 34.25 19.60
CA SER A 513 7.25 34.74 19.55
C SER A 513 7.50 35.26 18.15
N SER A 514 7.47 36.58 18.01
CA SER A 514 7.72 37.30 16.76
C SER A 514 9.10 36.97 16.16
N SER A 515 9.15 35.96 15.29
CA SER A 515 10.24 35.79 14.34
C SER A 515 9.78 36.35 13.00
N GLN A 516 10.50 37.36 12.51
CA GLN A 516 10.23 37.99 11.22
C GLN A 516 10.41 36.95 10.09
N THR A 517 9.36 36.25 9.71
CA THR A 517 9.37 35.45 8.48
C THR A 517 9.53 36.42 7.30
N SER A 518 10.58 36.21 6.50
CA SER A 518 10.91 37.11 5.39
C SER A 518 9.69 37.23 4.45
N LYS A 519 9.40 38.45 3.94
CA LYS A 519 8.31 38.67 2.96
C LYS A 519 8.44 37.75 1.73
N LEU A 520 9.64 37.24 1.46
CA LEU A 520 9.95 36.35 0.35
C LEU A 520 9.60 34.87 0.63
N ALA A 521 9.59 34.43 1.89
CA ALA A 521 9.09 33.10 2.23
C ALA A 521 7.60 32.91 1.89
N LYS A 522 6.84 34.00 1.77
CA LYS A 522 5.42 33.96 1.38
C LYS A 522 5.18 33.77 -0.13
N ILE A 523 6.22 33.84 -0.96
CA ILE A 523 6.12 33.75 -2.43
C ILE A 523 6.80 32.51 -3.01
N VAL A 524 7.40 31.65 -2.19
CA VAL A 524 8.00 30.39 -2.62
C VAL A 524 7.35 29.27 -1.82
N ASP A 525 6.88 28.25 -2.52
CA ASP A 525 6.51 26.99 -1.90
C ASP A 525 7.76 26.12 -1.77
N MET A 526 8.18 25.86 -0.52
CA MET A 526 9.38 25.09 -0.20
C MET A 526 9.06 23.62 0.10
N THR A 527 7.86 23.14 -0.22
CA THR A 527 7.50 21.73 -0.08
C THR A 527 8.48 20.85 -0.86
N GLU A 528 8.99 19.83 -0.17
CA GLU A 528 9.87 18.84 -0.77
C GLU A 528 9.06 17.88 -1.64
N MET A 529 9.41 17.81 -2.92
CA MET A 529 8.79 16.88 -3.85
C MET A 529 9.70 15.67 -3.95
N SER A 530 9.36 14.58 -3.25
CA SER A 530 10.11 13.32 -3.34
C SER A 530 9.18 12.12 -3.31
N LYS A 531 9.60 11.03 -3.96
CA LYS A 531 8.97 9.72 -3.81
C LYS A 531 9.96 8.72 -3.23
N GLY A 532 9.49 7.93 -2.28
CA GLY A 532 10.31 6.94 -1.57
C GLY A 532 9.55 5.65 -1.25
N PRO A 533 10.02 4.86 -0.27
CA PRO A 533 9.40 3.59 0.13
C PRO A 533 7.93 3.71 0.52
N GLN A 534 7.53 4.85 1.09
CA GLN A 534 6.13 5.16 1.43
C GLN A 534 5.23 5.38 0.21
N ASP A 535 5.81 5.67 -0.96
CA ASP A 535 5.10 5.88 -2.22
C ASP A 535 5.10 4.59 -3.05
N VAL A 536 4.08 3.74 -2.89
CA VAL A 536 3.97 2.48 -3.63
C VAL A 536 4.16 2.68 -5.14
N PRO A 537 5.04 1.91 -5.83
CA PRO A 537 5.78 0.72 -5.36
C PRO A 537 7.20 0.98 -4.81
N GLY A 538 7.56 2.23 -4.53
CA GLY A 538 8.76 2.61 -3.77
C GLY A 538 10.08 2.72 -4.54
N HIS A 539 10.07 2.54 -5.86
CA HIS A 539 11.26 2.60 -6.73
C HIS A 539 11.12 3.66 -7.84
N TRP A 540 10.71 4.86 -7.46
CA TRP A 540 10.43 5.96 -8.37
C TRP A 540 11.67 6.74 -8.78
N LEU A 541 11.72 7.15 -10.06
CA LEU A 541 12.77 8.01 -10.60
C LEU A 541 12.19 9.30 -11.17
N VAL A 542 12.91 10.39 -11.05
CA VAL A 542 12.51 11.67 -11.65
C VAL A 542 12.83 11.66 -13.15
N THR A 543 11.81 11.93 -13.97
CA THR A 543 11.90 11.99 -15.44
C THR A 543 11.47 13.33 -16.02
N GLY A 544 11.08 14.27 -15.17
CA GLY A 544 10.76 15.62 -15.57
C GLY A 544 10.38 16.49 -14.40
N ALA A 545 10.31 17.78 -14.63
CA ALA A 545 9.83 18.75 -13.66
C ALA A 545 9.37 20.02 -14.36
N LYS A 546 8.64 20.85 -13.63
CA LYS A 546 8.29 22.21 -14.06
C LYS A 546 8.10 23.12 -12.88
N LEU A 547 8.26 24.41 -13.13
CA LEU A 547 7.82 25.44 -12.21
C LEU A 547 6.35 25.80 -12.52
N GLY A 548 5.72 26.54 -11.63
CA GLY A 548 4.41 27.12 -11.86
C GLY A 548 4.09 28.18 -10.82
N VAL A 549 2.90 28.75 -10.91
CA VAL A 549 2.37 29.68 -9.90
C VAL A 549 1.07 29.12 -9.30
N ASP A 550 1.03 28.98 -7.97
CA ASP A 550 -0.20 28.68 -7.23
C ASP A 550 -0.43 29.70 -6.13
N LYS A 551 -1.62 30.33 -6.11
CA LYS A 551 -2.00 31.40 -5.16
C LYS A 551 -0.91 32.47 -4.98
N GLY A 552 -0.21 32.80 -6.07
CA GLY A 552 0.88 33.78 -6.11
C GLY A 552 2.21 33.34 -5.51
N LYS A 553 2.41 32.02 -5.32
CA LYS A 553 3.66 31.39 -4.92
C LYS A 553 4.29 30.66 -6.10
N ILE A 554 5.61 30.71 -6.19
CA ILE A 554 6.41 29.86 -7.07
C ILE A 554 6.33 28.43 -6.51
N VAL A 555 5.84 27.49 -7.32
CA VAL A 555 5.74 26.07 -6.96
C VAL A 555 6.60 25.21 -7.89
N LEU A 556 7.13 24.11 -7.35
CA LEU A 556 7.81 23.07 -8.11
C LEU A 556 6.88 21.86 -8.25
N ARG A 557 6.79 21.31 -9.46
CA ARG A 557 6.09 20.05 -9.72
C ARG A 557 7.05 19.07 -10.39
N VAL A 558 7.02 17.81 -9.96
CA VAL A 558 7.95 16.78 -10.41
C VAL A 558 7.17 15.66 -11.08
N LYS A 559 7.73 15.13 -12.17
CA LYS A 559 7.25 13.92 -12.85
C LYS A 559 8.10 12.75 -12.41
N TYR A 560 7.43 11.71 -11.93
CA TYR A 560 8.06 10.46 -11.54
C TYR A 560 7.68 9.36 -12.53
N SER A 561 8.61 8.45 -12.78
CA SER A 561 8.37 7.27 -13.61
C SER A 561 8.86 6.01 -12.94
N LEU A 562 8.18 4.90 -13.25
CA LEU A 562 8.65 3.54 -13.04
C LEU A 562 9.22 3.03 -14.35
N LEU A 563 10.33 2.31 -14.28
CA LEU A 563 10.99 1.73 -15.44
C LEU A 563 10.71 0.23 -15.53
N ASN A 564 10.66 -0.29 -16.75
CA ASN A 564 10.97 -1.70 -17.02
C ASN A 564 12.47 -1.76 -17.31
N TYR A 565 13.16 -2.66 -16.62
CA TYR A 565 14.61 -2.80 -16.68
C TYR A 565 15.03 -3.80 -17.76
#